data_AF-A0A6S4HE24-F1
#
_entry.id   AF-A0A6S4HE24-F1
#
_cell.length_a   1.000
_cell.length_b   1.000
_cell.length_c   1.000
_cell.angle_alpha   90.00
_cell.angle_beta   90.00
_cell.angle_gamma   90.00
#
_symmetry.space_group_name_H-M   'P 1'
#
loop_
_entity.id
_entity.type
_entity.pdbx_description
1 polymer ?
#
loop_
_entity_poly.entity_id
_entity_poly.type
_entity_poly.pdbx_seq_one_letter_code
_entity_poly.pdbx_strand_id
1 'polypeptide(L)'
;ISGNEIRQFASFLMERLNVTREEGDDYIVVFKRTTNRLILNEAELLLALAQEFQIRTVTVSLEEQSFDSIIQIISGATMLVSMHGAQMITSMFLPRGAAVVELFPYAINPEQYTPYKTLASLPGMDLQYVAWRNTMEENTVTYPDRHWDQGGIVHLEKEEQERILASKEVLRHLCCRNPEWLFRIYQDTTVDIASFLDILRETLKRPNLKKAKVVSTVHPGRVREPKCQTSVHATNEAKLSVSWQIP
;
A
#
# COMPACT_ATOMS: atom_id res chain seq x y z
N ILE A 1 9.46 4.58 14.70
CA ILE A 1 10.17 4.28 13.45
C ILE A 1 10.03 5.48 12.53
N SER A 2 11.12 6.05 12.04
CA SER A 2 11.11 7.18 11.09
C SER A 2 11.13 6.68 9.64
N GLY A 3 10.73 7.53 8.69
CA GLY A 3 10.84 7.20 7.26
C GLY A 3 12.27 7.01 6.79
N ASN A 4 13.24 7.66 7.45
CA ASN A 4 14.66 7.45 7.16
C ASN A 4 15.12 6.03 7.50
N GLU A 5 14.63 5.44 8.60
CA GLU A 5 14.93 4.05 8.96
C GLU A 5 14.36 3.08 7.92
N ILE A 6 13.13 3.32 7.46
CA ILE A 6 12.51 2.51 6.41
C ILE A 6 13.32 2.61 5.11
N ARG A 7 13.77 3.81 4.73
CA ARG A 7 14.60 4.00 3.53
C ARG A 7 15.96 3.29 3.65
N GLN A 8 16.58 3.31 4.82
CA GLN A 8 17.83 2.58 5.05
C GLN A 8 17.63 1.06 4.98
N PHE A 9 16.54 0.56 5.55
CA PHE A 9 16.17 -0.84 5.41
C PHE A 9 15.92 -1.23 3.95
N ALA A 10 15.21 -0.38 3.19
CA ALA A 10 14.98 -0.58 1.77
C ALA A 10 16.30 -0.61 0.98
N SER A 11 17.23 0.32 1.24
CA SER A 11 18.56 0.33 0.60
C SER A 11 19.39 -0.91 0.94
N PHE A 12 19.38 -1.34 2.21
CA PHE A 12 20.04 -2.58 2.63
C PHE A 12 19.48 -3.80 1.90
N LEU A 13 18.15 -3.89 1.77
CA LEU A 13 17.51 -4.99 1.03
C LEU A 13 17.86 -4.96 -0.46
N MET A 14 17.85 -3.77 -1.08
CA MET A 14 18.24 -3.63 -2.50
C MET A 14 19.67 -4.11 -2.74
N GLU A 15 20.62 -3.73 -1.87
CA GLU A 15 22.00 -4.20 -1.93
C GLU A 15 22.09 -5.73 -1.83
N ARG A 16 21.35 -6.34 -0.89
CA ARG A 16 21.32 -7.80 -0.71
C ARG A 16 20.68 -8.55 -1.88
N LEU A 17 19.82 -7.89 -2.63
CA LEU A 17 19.18 -8.43 -3.82
C LEU A 17 19.95 -8.09 -5.11
N ASN A 18 21.12 -7.45 -5.02
CA ASN A 18 21.89 -6.95 -6.16
C ASN A 18 21.09 -6.00 -7.08
N VAL A 19 20.15 -5.27 -6.50
CA VAL A 19 19.33 -4.28 -7.20
C VAL A 19 20.05 -2.94 -7.15
N THR A 20 20.25 -2.32 -8.30
CA THR A 20 20.82 -0.96 -8.40
C THR A 20 19.83 -0.06 -9.09
N ARG A 21 19.64 1.16 -8.55
CA ARG A 21 18.73 2.11 -9.19
C ARG A 21 19.34 2.55 -10.52
N GLU A 22 18.66 2.26 -11.61
CA GLU A 22 19.01 2.79 -12.92
C GLU A 22 18.50 4.24 -13.03
N GLU A 23 19.35 5.14 -13.49
CA GLU A 23 18.91 6.45 -13.97
C GLU A 23 18.31 6.25 -15.36
N GLY A 24 17.05 6.61 -15.53
CA GLY A 24 16.31 6.43 -16.78
C GLY A 24 15.07 7.28 -16.82
N ASP A 25 14.30 7.16 -17.91
CA ASP A 25 13.07 7.92 -18.11
C ASP A 25 12.04 7.63 -17.00
N ASP A 26 11.21 8.63 -16.68
CA ASP A 26 10.12 8.49 -15.72
C ASP A 26 9.05 7.51 -16.23
N TYR A 27 8.51 6.68 -15.33
CA TYR A 27 7.40 5.78 -15.62
C TYR A 27 6.52 5.52 -14.41
N ILE A 28 5.27 5.16 -14.71
CA ILE A 28 4.26 4.74 -13.74
C ILE A 28 4.22 3.22 -13.71
N VAL A 29 4.19 2.65 -12.52
CA VAL A 29 4.03 1.21 -12.31
C VAL A 29 2.60 0.92 -11.89
N VAL A 30 1.95 -0.05 -12.53
CA VAL A 30 0.65 -0.60 -12.14
C VAL A 30 0.83 -2.05 -11.74
N PHE A 31 0.42 -2.39 -10.51
CA PHE A 31 0.41 -3.79 -10.07
C PHE A 31 -0.79 -4.52 -10.67
N LYS A 32 -0.51 -5.53 -11.47
CA LYS A 32 -1.45 -6.52 -11.97
C LYS A 32 -1.61 -7.63 -10.94
N ARG A 33 -2.81 -8.23 -10.91
CA ARG A 33 -3.13 -9.45 -10.16
C ARG A 33 -3.76 -10.46 -11.12
N THR A 34 -3.69 -11.74 -10.79
CA THR A 34 -4.28 -12.80 -11.64
C THR A 34 -5.34 -13.66 -10.94
N THR A 35 -5.50 -13.51 -9.63
CA THR A 35 -6.34 -14.40 -8.81
C THR A 35 -7.53 -13.73 -8.13
N ASN A 36 -7.37 -12.53 -7.58
CA ASN A 36 -8.39 -11.76 -6.88
C ASN A 36 -8.05 -10.27 -6.90
N ARG A 37 -9.04 -9.42 -6.64
CA ARG A 37 -8.90 -7.96 -6.67
C ARG A 37 -8.39 -7.48 -8.02
N LEU A 38 -8.92 -8.06 -9.08
CA LEU A 38 -8.53 -7.71 -10.44
C LEU A 38 -9.00 -6.29 -10.77
N ILE A 39 -8.17 -5.56 -11.52
CA ILE A 39 -8.59 -4.34 -12.22
C ILE A 39 -9.12 -4.81 -13.57
N LEU A 40 -10.45 -4.82 -13.74
CA LEU A 40 -11.09 -5.45 -14.90
C LEU A 40 -10.84 -4.70 -16.21
N ASN A 41 -10.63 -3.38 -16.13
CA ASN A 41 -10.28 -2.50 -17.25
C ASN A 41 -8.82 -2.03 -17.19
N GLU A 42 -7.89 -2.93 -16.84
CA GLU A 42 -6.45 -2.62 -16.71
C GLU A 42 -5.87 -1.87 -17.92
N ALA A 43 -6.21 -2.28 -19.14
CA ALA A 43 -5.71 -1.64 -20.36
C ALA A 43 -6.18 -0.17 -20.49
N GLU A 44 -7.41 0.11 -20.08
CA GLU A 44 -7.96 1.48 -20.09
C GLU A 44 -7.27 2.35 -19.04
N LEU A 45 -7.05 1.80 -17.85
CA LEU A 45 -6.33 2.48 -16.77
C LEU A 45 -4.90 2.83 -17.17
N LEU A 46 -4.17 1.89 -17.78
CA LEU A 46 -2.82 2.11 -18.29
C LEU A 46 -2.80 3.23 -19.34
N LEU A 47 -3.72 3.18 -20.30
CA LEU A 47 -3.79 4.20 -21.35
C LEU A 47 -4.13 5.58 -20.78
N ALA A 48 -5.08 5.66 -19.84
CA ALA A 48 -5.49 6.89 -19.20
C ALA A 48 -4.35 7.53 -18.39
N LEU A 49 -3.60 6.73 -17.63
CA LEU A 49 -2.41 7.18 -16.90
C LEU A 49 -1.33 7.68 -17.85
N ALA A 50 -1.06 6.94 -18.92
CA ALA A 50 -0.05 7.34 -19.91
C ALA A 50 -0.41 8.67 -20.60
N GLN A 51 -1.69 8.87 -20.91
CA GLN A 51 -2.19 10.11 -21.52
C GLN A 51 -2.22 11.28 -20.54
N GLU A 52 -2.67 11.07 -19.30
CA GLU A 52 -2.74 12.15 -18.30
C GLU A 52 -1.35 12.72 -17.97
N PHE A 53 -0.37 11.83 -17.78
CA PHE A 53 0.96 12.24 -17.32
C PHE A 53 2.01 12.35 -18.44
N GLN A 54 1.67 11.95 -19.67
CA GLN A 54 2.60 11.92 -20.82
C GLN A 54 3.90 11.14 -20.53
N ILE A 55 3.81 10.09 -19.72
CA ILE A 55 4.90 9.18 -19.38
C ILE A 55 4.43 7.74 -19.55
N ARG A 56 5.35 6.83 -19.83
CA ARG A 56 5.00 5.43 -20.07
C ARG A 56 4.49 4.75 -18.80
N THR A 57 3.59 3.78 -18.98
CA THR A 57 3.10 2.89 -17.91
C THR A 57 3.70 1.50 -18.07
N VAL A 58 4.06 0.88 -16.96
CA VAL A 58 4.62 -0.48 -16.88
C VAL A 58 3.76 -1.30 -15.92
N THR A 59 3.48 -2.55 -16.26
CA THR A 59 2.82 -3.48 -15.34
C THR A 59 3.84 -4.34 -14.60
N VAL A 60 3.53 -4.67 -13.36
CA VAL A 60 4.27 -5.65 -12.56
C VAL A 60 3.33 -6.64 -11.88
N SER A 61 3.76 -7.88 -11.70
CA SER A 61 2.96 -8.95 -11.13
C SER A 61 3.82 -9.83 -10.21
N LEU A 62 3.37 -10.03 -8.97
CA LEU A 62 4.06 -10.93 -8.04
C LEU A 62 3.96 -12.39 -8.47
N GLU A 63 2.93 -12.73 -9.25
CA GLU A 63 2.70 -14.07 -9.76
C GLU A 63 3.56 -14.39 -10.98
N GLU A 64 4.05 -13.37 -11.70
CA GLU A 64 4.76 -13.54 -12.98
C GLU A 64 6.25 -13.15 -12.90
N GLN A 65 6.65 -12.31 -11.93
CA GLN A 65 8.01 -11.77 -11.83
C GLN A 65 8.66 -12.10 -10.49
N SER A 66 10.00 -12.18 -10.48
CA SER A 66 10.76 -12.33 -9.23
C SER A 66 10.70 -11.05 -8.39
N PHE A 67 10.87 -11.20 -7.07
CA PHE A 67 10.80 -10.08 -6.15
C PHE A 67 11.90 -9.04 -6.39
N ASP A 68 13.13 -9.48 -6.70
CA ASP A 68 14.25 -8.60 -7.07
C ASP A 68 13.96 -7.79 -8.35
N SER A 69 13.35 -8.41 -9.36
CA SER A 69 12.93 -7.74 -10.60
C SER A 69 11.86 -6.67 -10.33
N ILE A 70 10.88 -6.98 -9.47
CA ILE A 70 9.85 -6.01 -9.07
C ILE A 70 10.47 -4.83 -8.31
N ILE A 71 11.41 -5.07 -7.39
CA ILE A 71 12.10 -4.00 -6.66
C ILE A 71 12.93 -3.14 -7.62
N GLN A 72 13.62 -3.76 -8.58
CA GLN A 72 14.36 -3.04 -9.62
C GLN A 72 13.46 -2.03 -10.35
N ILE A 73 12.29 -2.48 -10.80
CA ILE A 73 11.30 -1.63 -11.49
C ILE A 73 10.73 -0.56 -10.55
N ILE A 74 10.31 -0.93 -9.33
CA ILE A 74 9.68 0.04 -8.41
C ILE A 74 10.68 1.10 -7.94
N SER A 75 11.97 0.77 -7.80
CA SER A 75 12.99 1.72 -7.34
C SER A 75 13.24 2.90 -8.30
N GLY A 76 12.85 2.75 -9.57
CA GLY A 76 12.93 3.80 -10.58
C GLY A 76 11.59 4.50 -10.88
N ALA A 77 10.48 4.02 -10.33
CA ALA A 77 9.14 4.52 -10.68
C ALA A 77 8.83 5.88 -10.03
N THR A 78 8.10 6.74 -10.74
CA THR A 78 7.59 8.02 -10.20
C THR A 78 6.21 7.87 -9.55
N MET A 79 5.49 6.80 -9.87
CA MET A 79 4.19 6.48 -9.30
C MET A 79 3.97 4.97 -9.26
N LEU A 80 3.36 4.50 -8.18
CA LEU A 80 2.88 3.13 -8.02
C LEU A 80 1.37 3.13 -7.84
N VAL A 81 0.65 2.46 -8.74
CA VAL A 81 -0.81 2.27 -8.69
C VAL A 81 -1.14 0.82 -8.39
N SER A 82 -1.98 0.54 -7.41
CA SER A 82 -2.40 -0.83 -7.11
C SER A 82 -3.71 -0.91 -6.34
N MET A 83 -4.46 -1.99 -6.56
CA MET A 83 -5.49 -2.44 -5.63
C MET A 83 -4.90 -2.74 -4.25
N HIS A 84 -5.56 -2.26 -3.19
CA HIS A 84 -5.20 -2.47 -1.80
C HIS A 84 -4.76 -3.92 -1.57
N GLY A 85 -3.56 -4.13 -1.04
CA GLY A 85 -3.05 -5.45 -0.72
C GLY A 85 -1.58 -5.45 -0.34
N ALA A 86 -1.14 -6.54 0.30
CA ALA A 86 0.20 -6.68 0.89
C ALA A 86 1.34 -6.25 -0.04
N GLN A 87 1.22 -6.47 -1.36
CA GLN A 87 2.21 -6.11 -2.37
C GLN A 87 2.60 -4.63 -2.36
N MET A 88 1.70 -3.74 -1.93
CA MET A 88 1.96 -2.31 -1.86
C MET A 88 3.01 -1.94 -0.82
N ILE A 89 3.46 -2.88 0.04
CA ILE A 89 4.62 -2.65 0.92
C ILE A 89 5.88 -2.32 0.13
N THR A 90 5.96 -2.78 -1.13
CA THR A 90 7.05 -2.44 -2.06
C THR A 90 7.14 -0.93 -2.36
N SER A 91 6.10 -0.14 -2.05
CA SER A 91 6.18 1.32 -2.08
C SER A 91 7.31 1.90 -1.22
N MET A 92 7.84 1.17 -0.23
CA MET A 92 9.02 1.60 0.53
C MET A 92 10.28 1.77 -0.32
N PHE A 93 10.34 1.11 -1.49
CA PHE A 93 11.44 1.22 -2.45
C PHE A 93 11.30 2.40 -3.40
N LEU A 94 10.15 3.08 -3.41
CA LEU A 94 9.94 4.23 -4.28
C LEU A 94 10.91 5.38 -3.93
N PRO A 95 11.39 6.12 -4.96
CA PRO A 95 12.20 7.30 -4.75
C PRO A 95 11.40 8.39 -4.03
N ARG A 96 12.12 9.32 -3.39
CA ARG A 96 11.50 10.50 -2.77
C ARG A 96 10.78 11.34 -3.83
N GLY A 97 9.60 11.85 -3.48
CA GLY A 97 8.74 12.62 -4.36
C GLY A 97 7.77 11.78 -5.20
N ALA A 98 7.96 10.45 -5.24
CA ALA A 98 7.06 9.55 -5.94
C ALA A 98 5.69 9.45 -5.25
N ALA A 99 4.70 8.98 -6.01
CA ALA A 99 3.33 8.83 -5.55
C ALA A 99 2.95 7.36 -5.34
N VAL A 100 2.21 7.10 -4.27
CA VAL A 100 1.50 5.84 -4.02
C VAL A 100 0.01 6.10 -4.25
N VAL A 101 -0.57 5.41 -5.22
CA VAL A 101 -2.00 5.48 -5.56
C VAL A 101 -2.63 4.14 -5.20
N GLU A 102 -3.45 4.16 -4.16
CA GLU A 102 -4.10 2.99 -3.59
C GLU A 102 -5.57 2.93 -4.02
N LEU A 103 -5.96 1.82 -4.65
CA LEU A 103 -7.32 1.60 -5.11
C LEU A 103 -8.06 0.69 -4.13
N PHE A 104 -9.26 1.07 -3.73
CA PHE A 104 -10.11 0.31 -2.82
C PHE A 104 -11.37 -0.18 -3.53
N PRO A 105 -11.76 -1.47 -3.36
CA PRO A 105 -13.03 -1.99 -3.85
C PRO A 105 -14.25 -1.28 -3.23
N TYR A 106 -15.42 -1.60 -3.77
CA TYR A 106 -16.68 -1.06 -3.27
C TYR A 106 -16.92 -1.41 -1.79
N ALA A 107 -17.58 -0.50 -1.08
CA ALA A 107 -17.86 -0.59 0.36
C ALA A 107 -16.62 -0.62 1.29
N ILE A 108 -15.40 -0.51 0.76
CA ILE A 108 -14.18 -0.43 1.58
C ILE A 108 -13.84 1.04 1.84
N ASN A 109 -13.79 1.44 3.12
CA ASN A 109 -13.46 2.81 3.52
C ASN A 109 -11.93 3.00 3.64
N PRO A 110 -11.28 3.82 2.79
CA PRO A 110 -9.83 4.03 2.82
C PRO A 110 -9.28 4.56 4.14
N GLU A 111 -10.09 5.28 4.92
CA GLU A 111 -9.66 5.85 6.21
C GLU A 111 -9.57 4.81 7.34
N GLN A 112 -10.03 3.58 7.10
CA GLN A 112 -9.98 2.50 8.09
C GLN A 112 -8.83 1.50 7.84
N TYR A 113 -8.25 1.50 6.63
CA TYR A 113 -7.22 0.54 6.21
C TYR A 113 -6.03 1.29 5.63
N THR A 114 -5.28 1.95 6.51
CA THR A 114 -4.30 2.98 6.14
C THR A 114 -2.81 2.58 6.27
N PRO A 115 -2.36 1.30 6.15
CA PRO A 115 -0.96 0.98 6.38
C PRO A 115 -0.03 1.72 5.40
N TYR A 116 -0.43 1.91 4.15
CA TYR A 116 0.39 2.60 3.14
C TYR A 116 0.29 4.12 3.24
N LYS A 117 -0.86 4.67 3.63
CA LYS A 117 -0.98 6.09 4.03
C LYS A 117 -0.04 6.39 5.20
N THR A 118 -0.01 5.53 6.22
CA THR A 118 0.89 5.64 7.36
C THR A 118 2.34 5.60 6.91
N LEU A 119 2.72 4.61 6.10
CA LEU A 119 4.07 4.49 5.52
C LEU A 119 4.45 5.78 4.79
N ALA A 120 3.66 6.23 3.82
CA ALA A 120 3.94 7.44 3.03
C ALA A 120 4.05 8.70 3.90
N SER A 121 3.31 8.77 4.99
CA SER A 121 3.27 9.92 5.92
C SER A 121 4.38 9.92 6.97
N LEU A 122 5.20 8.86 7.06
CA LEU A 122 6.31 8.82 8.02
C LEU A 122 7.33 9.95 7.69
N PRO A 123 7.79 10.72 8.69
CA PRO A 123 8.80 11.77 8.46
C PRO A 123 10.07 11.21 7.79
N GLY A 124 10.42 11.75 6.62
CA GLY A 124 11.58 11.33 5.82
C GLY A 124 11.28 10.25 4.77
N MET A 125 10.05 9.71 4.71
CA MET A 125 9.61 8.91 3.57
C MET A 125 9.43 9.79 2.34
N ASP A 126 8.88 10.99 2.47
CA ASP A 126 8.70 11.94 1.37
C ASP A 126 7.97 11.32 0.15
N LEU A 127 6.92 10.54 0.42
CA LEU A 127 6.03 9.99 -0.61
C LEU A 127 4.72 10.78 -0.63
N GLN A 128 4.15 10.94 -1.81
CA GLN A 128 2.77 11.39 -1.97
C GLN A 128 1.85 10.18 -1.83
N TYR A 129 0.68 10.36 -1.24
CA TYR A 129 -0.30 9.30 -1.08
C TYR A 129 -1.65 9.74 -1.60
N VAL A 130 -2.29 8.89 -2.40
CA VAL A 130 -3.63 9.07 -2.93
C VAL A 130 -4.41 7.79 -2.71
N ALA A 131 -5.65 7.92 -2.22
CA ALA A 131 -6.59 6.82 -2.14
C ALA A 131 -7.74 7.07 -3.11
N TRP A 132 -8.03 6.11 -3.98
CA TRP A 132 -9.24 6.08 -4.78
C TRP A 132 -10.12 4.93 -4.29
N ARG A 133 -11.42 5.16 -4.20
CA ARG A 133 -12.41 4.16 -3.79
C ARG A 133 -13.43 3.98 -4.88
N ASN A 134 -13.75 2.73 -5.23
CA ASN A 134 -14.91 2.47 -6.04
C ASN A 134 -16.19 2.82 -5.25
N THR A 135 -16.96 3.77 -5.75
CA THR A 135 -18.25 4.19 -5.16
C THR A 135 -19.46 3.63 -5.91
N MET A 136 -19.21 2.98 -7.05
CA MET A 136 -20.23 2.41 -7.94
C MET A 136 -20.33 0.89 -7.74
N GLU A 137 -21.49 0.43 -7.32
CA GLU A 137 -21.72 -1.00 -7.09
C GLU A 137 -21.67 -1.78 -8.41
N GLU A 138 -22.15 -1.19 -9.50
CA GLU A 138 -22.12 -1.72 -10.86
C GLU A 138 -20.71 -2.00 -11.40
N ASN A 139 -19.69 -1.34 -10.84
CA ASN A 139 -18.28 -1.54 -11.17
C ASN A 139 -17.63 -2.67 -10.37
N THR A 140 -18.43 -3.53 -9.75
CA THR A 140 -17.96 -4.55 -8.80
C THR A 140 -18.35 -5.94 -9.27
N VAL A 141 -17.40 -6.89 -9.22
CA VAL A 141 -17.68 -8.32 -9.39
C VAL A 141 -17.36 -9.07 -8.10
N THR A 142 -18.38 -9.74 -7.56
CA THR A 142 -18.31 -10.53 -6.32
C THR A 142 -18.32 -12.03 -6.60
N TYR A 143 -17.79 -12.82 -5.67
CA TYR A 143 -17.69 -14.27 -5.80
C TYR A 143 -18.18 -15.01 -4.54
N PRO A 144 -19.50 -15.04 -4.27
CA PRO A 144 -20.05 -15.60 -3.05
C PRO A 144 -19.76 -17.10 -2.86
N ASP A 145 -19.54 -17.83 -3.96
CA ASP A 145 -19.29 -19.28 -3.96
C ASP A 145 -17.83 -19.67 -3.72
N ARG A 146 -16.89 -18.70 -3.61
CA ARG A 146 -15.49 -19.00 -3.30
C ARG A 146 -15.33 -19.62 -1.91
N HIS A 147 -14.13 -20.09 -1.61
CA HIS A 147 -13.81 -20.49 -0.24
C HIS A 147 -13.90 -19.27 0.71
N TRP A 148 -14.20 -19.49 1.99
CA TRP A 148 -14.50 -18.42 2.94
C TRP A 148 -13.33 -17.43 3.12
N ASP A 149 -12.10 -17.91 3.03
CA ASP A 149 -10.88 -17.09 3.12
C ASP A 149 -10.57 -16.28 1.85
N GLN A 150 -11.36 -16.49 0.78
CA GLN A 150 -11.33 -15.75 -0.48
C GLN A 150 -12.62 -14.93 -0.70
N GLY A 151 -13.37 -14.68 0.38
CA GLY A 151 -14.56 -13.82 0.36
C GLY A 151 -15.86 -14.53 0.04
N GLY A 152 -15.88 -15.86 -0.06
CA GLY A 152 -17.14 -16.58 -0.25
C GLY A 152 -18.00 -16.60 1.03
N ILE A 153 -19.31 -16.50 0.85
CA ILE A 153 -20.29 -16.34 1.94
C ILE A 153 -21.34 -17.46 1.98
N VAL A 154 -21.34 -18.41 1.04
CA VAL A 154 -22.32 -19.52 0.97
C VAL A 154 -22.36 -20.36 2.25
N HIS A 155 -21.26 -20.42 2.99
CA HIS A 155 -21.14 -21.14 4.26
C HIS A 155 -21.86 -20.46 5.45
N LEU A 156 -22.33 -19.22 5.29
CA LEU A 156 -23.03 -18.45 6.31
C LEU A 156 -24.54 -18.71 6.26
N GLU A 157 -25.25 -18.36 7.34
CA GLU A 157 -26.72 -18.35 7.34
C GLU A 157 -27.26 -17.36 6.30
N LYS A 158 -28.43 -17.67 5.71
CA LYS A 158 -29.02 -16.85 4.64
C LYS A 158 -29.23 -15.38 5.03
N GLU A 159 -29.67 -15.15 6.26
CA GLU A 159 -29.86 -13.79 6.80
C GLU A 159 -28.55 -12.99 6.80
N GLU A 160 -27.43 -13.63 7.17
CA GLU A 160 -26.12 -12.98 7.18
C GLU A 160 -25.61 -12.74 5.75
N GLN A 161 -25.87 -13.67 4.82
CA GLN A 161 -25.56 -13.45 3.40
C GLN A 161 -26.31 -12.25 2.84
N GLU A 162 -27.62 -12.16 3.09
CA GLU A 162 -28.46 -11.04 2.66
C GLU A 162 -28.00 -9.71 3.29
N ARG A 163 -27.64 -9.71 4.57
CA ARG A 163 -27.08 -8.55 5.27
C ARG A 163 -25.76 -8.09 4.62
N ILE A 164 -24.85 -9.01 4.34
CA ILE A 164 -23.55 -8.70 3.70
C ILE A 164 -23.77 -8.15 2.30
N LEU A 165 -24.64 -8.77 1.49
CA LEU A 165 -24.95 -8.32 0.13
C LEU A 165 -25.55 -6.90 0.11
N ALA A 166 -26.44 -6.60 1.06
CA ALA A 166 -27.08 -5.29 1.18
C ALA A 166 -26.16 -4.18 1.75
N SER A 167 -24.98 -4.53 2.28
CA SER A 167 -24.12 -3.55 2.95
C SER A 167 -23.44 -2.58 1.97
N LYS A 168 -23.33 -1.31 2.34
CA LYS A 168 -22.72 -0.25 1.50
C LYS A 168 -21.37 0.23 2.01
N GLU A 169 -21.03 -0.16 3.23
CA GLU A 169 -19.74 0.12 3.84
C GLU A 169 -19.45 -0.92 4.91
N VAL A 170 -18.22 -1.46 4.90
CA VAL A 170 -17.75 -2.36 5.95
C VAL A 170 -17.51 -1.55 7.23
N LEU A 171 -18.15 -1.97 8.31
CA LEU A 171 -17.93 -1.38 9.62
C LEU A 171 -16.56 -1.75 10.18
N ARG A 172 -16.05 -0.90 11.08
CA ARG A 172 -14.81 -1.16 11.82
C ARG A 172 -14.91 -2.51 12.53
N HIS A 173 -13.88 -3.32 12.35
CA HIS A 173 -13.77 -4.65 12.93
C HIS A 173 -12.34 -4.91 13.39
N LEU A 174 -12.16 -5.86 14.29
CA LEU A 174 -10.87 -6.14 14.92
C LEU A 174 -9.95 -7.03 14.10
N CYS A 175 -10.52 -7.91 13.25
CA CYS A 175 -9.77 -8.96 12.58
C CYS A 175 -10.17 -9.10 11.11
N CYS A 176 -9.16 -9.31 10.25
CA CYS A 176 -9.33 -9.54 8.81
C CYS A 176 -10.11 -10.82 8.46
N ARG A 177 -10.55 -11.62 9.45
CA ARG A 177 -11.42 -12.79 9.26
C ARG A 177 -12.91 -12.45 9.27
N ASN A 178 -13.27 -11.17 9.36
CA ASN A 178 -14.66 -10.73 9.27
C ASN A 178 -15.24 -11.11 7.87
N PRO A 179 -16.37 -11.82 7.79
CA PRO A 179 -16.89 -12.29 6.49
C PRO A 179 -17.31 -11.16 5.55
N GLU A 180 -17.90 -10.09 6.07
CA GLU A 180 -18.28 -8.93 5.27
C GLU A 180 -17.05 -8.24 4.69
N TRP A 181 -16.01 -8.06 5.50
CA TRP A 181 -14.72 -7.55 5.05
C TRP A 181 -14.13 -8.41 3.94
N LEU A 182 -14.05 -9.73 4.13
CA LEU A 182 -13.51 -10.67 3.15
C LEU A 182 -14.32 -10.61 1.84
N PHE A 183 -15.65 -10.59 1.93
CA PHE A 183 -16.54 -10.47 0.79
C PHE A 183 -16.29 -9.18 0.00
N ARG A 184 -16.13 -8.04 0.68
CA ARG A 184 -15.93 -6.72 0.05
C ARG A 184 -14.49 -6.51 -0.44
N ILE A 185 -13.47 -6.96 0.29
CA ILE A 185 -12.08 -6.71 -0.09
C ILE A 185 -11.62 -7.59 -1.25
N TYR A 186 -12.19 -8.78 -1.45
CA TYR A 186 -11.79 -9.70 -2.53
C TYR A 186 -12.54 -9.50 -3.85
N GLN A 187 -13.33 -8.43 -3.95
CA GLN A 187 -14.04 -8.05 -5.17
C GLN A 187 -13.07 -7.64 -6.26
N ASP A 188 -13.41 -7.99 -7.50
CA ASP A 188 -12.78 -7.42 -8.68
C ASP A 188 -13.49 -6.11 -9.04
N THR A 189 -12.75 -5.16 -9.62
CA THR A 189 -13.18 -3.77 -9.76
C THR A 189 -12.92 -3.26 -11.17
N THR A 190 -13.94 -2.67 -11.80
CA THR A 190 -13.77 -1.77 -12.93
C THR A 190 -13.48 -0.37 -12.37
N VAL A 191 -12.35 0.22 -12.74
CA VAL A 191 -11.98 1.56 -12.30
C VAL A 191 -12.73 2.57 -13.14
N ASP A 192 -13.50 3.44 -12.50
CA ASP A 192 -14.06 4.61 -13.17
C ASP A 192 -12.94 5.62 -13.43
N ILE A 193 -12.52 5.72 -14.70
CA ILE A 193 -11.33 6.48 -15.11
C ILE A 193 -11.50 7.97 -14.83
N ALA A 194 -12.70 8.53 -15.00
CA ALA A 194 -12.96 9.95 -14.77
C ALA A 194 -12.73 10.32 -13.30
N SER A 195 -13.42 9.65 -12.37
CA SER A 195 -13.24 9.90 -10.93
C SER A 195 -11.82 9.59 -10.45
N PHE A 196 -11.18 8.58 -11.05
CA PHE A 196 -9.80 8.24 -10.76
C PHE A 196 -8.84 9.38 -11.11
N LEU A 197 -8.90 9.90 -12.33
CA LEU A 197 -8.04 11.00 -12.77
C LEU A 197 -8.33 12.29 -12.02
N ASP A 198 -9.58 12.57 -11.68
CA ASP A 198 -9.95 13.76 -10.92
C ASP A 198 -9.29 13.78 -9.54
N ILE A 199 -9.34 12.66 -8.81
CA ILE A 199 -8.66 12.53 -7.51
C ILE A 199 -7.14 12.70 -7.64
N LEU A 200 -6.52 12.19 -8.72
CA LEU A 200 -5.09 12.38 -8.96
C LEU A 200 -4.74 13.84 -9.19
N ARG A 201 -5.53 14.57 -9.99
CA ARG A 201 -5.32 16.01 -10.27
C ARG A 201 -5.45 16.86 -9.01
N GLU A 202 -6.39 16.51 -8.14
CA GLU A 202 -6.62 17.23 -6.88
C GLU A 202 -5.51 16.98 -5.85
N THR A 203 -5.00 15.75 -5.78
CA THR A 203 -4.12 15.32 -4.68
C THR A 203 -2.64 15.43 -5.01
N LEU A 204 -2.25 15.11 -6.25
CA LEU A 204 -0.84 15.08 -6.63
C LEU A 204 -0.30 16.50 -6.83
N LYS A 205 0.71 16.83 -6.04
CA LYS A 205 1.46 18.07 -6.20
C LYS A 205 2.59 17.83 -7.20
N ARG A 206 2.90 18.85 -8.01
CA ARG A 206 4.09 18.84 -8.87
C ARG A 206 5.33 18.54 -8.01
N PRO A 207 6.18 17.58 -8.40
CA PRO A 207 7.30 17.15 -7.58
C PRO A 207 8.28 18.29 -7.37
N ASN A 208 8.41 18.76 -6.13
CA ASN A 208 9.54 19.59 -5.72
C ASN A 208 10.69 18.65 -5.36
N LEU A 209 11.58 18.39 -6.33
CA LEU A 209 12.82 17.63 -6.18
C LEU A 209 13.86 18.38 -5.33
N LYS A 210 13.50 18.83 -4.13
CA LYS A 210 14.52 19.28 -3.17
C LYS A 210 15.05 18.04 -2.46
N LYS A 211 16.30 17.68 -2.78
CA LYS A 211 17.05 16.64 -2.08
C LYS A 211 17.05 16.95 -0.58
N ALA A 212 16.17 16.30 0.19
CA ALA A 212 16.21 16.39 1.64
C ALA A 212 17.49 15.70 2.13
N LYS A 213 18.29 16.40 2.94
CA LYS A 213 19.48 15.82 3.57
C LYS A 213 19.07 14.61 4.42
N VAL A 214 19.81 13.52 4.27
CA VAL A 214 19.70 12.33 5.13
C VAL A 214 20.24 12.72 6.50
N VAL A 215 19.42 12.70 7.56
CA VAL A 215 19.80 13.18 8.91
C VAL A 215 19.89 12.06 9.95
N SER A 216 19.67 10.81 9.59
CA SER A 216 19.74 9.72 10.56
C SER A 216 20.55 8.58 9.97
N THR A 217 21.66 8.22 10.60
CA THR A 217 22.37 6.95 10.40
C THR A 217 21.79 5.93 11.38
N VAL A 218 21.07 4.94 10.88
CA VAL A 218 20.66 3.77 11.67
C VAL A 218 21.42 2.57 11.14
N HIS A 219 22.00 1.81 12.06
CA HIS A 219 22.74 0.59 11.77
C HIS A 219 21.84 -0.61 12.09
N PRO A 220 21.13 -1.20 11.11
CA PRO A 220 20.39 -2.43 11.33
C PRO A 220 21.37 -3.53 11.76
N GLY A 221 21.20 -4.04 12.98
CA GLY A 221 22.11 -5.00 13.59
C GLY A 221 21.62 -5.47 14.96
N ARG A 222 22.35 -6.40 15.57
CA ARG A 222 22.04 -6.88 16.92
C ARG A 222 22.11 -5.72 17.91
N VAL A 223 21.03 -5.51 18.67
CA VAL A 223 20.99 -4.53 19.77
C VAL A 223 22.12 -4.85 20.74
N ARG A 224 23.05 -3.90 20.94
CA ARG A 224 24.20 -4.05 21.84
C ARG A 224 23.84 -3.50 23.22
N GLU A 225 24.18 -4.25 24.26
CA GLU A 225 23.99 -3.85 25.66
C GLU A 225 22.58 -3.30 26.00
N PRO A 226 21.49 -4.05 25.74
CA PRO A 226 20.16 -3.60 26.12
C PRO A 226 20.05 -3.49 27.65
N LYS A 227 19.63 -2.34 28.14
CA LYS A 227 19.33 -2.06 29.56
C LYS A 227 17.86 -1.72 29.70
N CYS A 228 17.23 -2.33 30.69
CA CYS A 228 15.86 -2.09 31.08
C CYS A 228 15.84 -1.68 32.55
N GLN A 229 15.29 -0.52 32.86
CA GLN A 229 15.20 0.01 34.22
C GLN A 229 13.75 0.34 34.52
N THR A 230 13.29 -0.10 35.68
CA THR A 230 12.01 0.29 36.23
C THR A 230 12.26 1.22 37.41
N SER A 231 11.54 2.34 37.46
CA SER A 231 11.51 3.21 38.64
C SER A 231 10.07 3.48 39.04
N VAL A 232 9.80 3.40 40.33
CA VAL A 232 8.51 3.76 40.91
C VAL A 232 8.73 5.09 41.62
N HIS A 233 8.22 6.17 41.04
CA HIS A 233 8.42 7.51 41.60
C HIS A 233 7.34 7.87 42.63
N ALA A 234 6.18 7.19 42.62
CA ALA A 234 5.10 7.30 43.60
C ALA A 234 4.19 6.05 43.58
N THR A 235 3.25 5.92 44.52
CA THR A 235 2.33 4.76 44.68
C THR A 235 1.52 4.40 43.44
N ASN A 236 1.40 5.28 42.44
CA ASN A 236 0.64 5.06 41.20
C ASN A 236 1.42 5.34 39.90
N GLU A 237 2.74 5.55 39.94
CA GLU A 237 3.53 5.83 38.73
C GLU A 237 4.76 4.92 38.64
N ALA A 238 4.66 3.93 37.75
CA ALA A 238 5.78 3.10 37.32
C ALA A 238 6.31 3.60 35.97
N LYS A 239 7.61 3.90 35.92
CA LYS A 239 8.32 4.28 34.70
C LYS A 239 9.19 3.11 34.24
N LEU A 240 9.06 2.76 32.97
CA LEU A 240 9.94 1.82 32.28
C LEU A 240 10.87 2.62 31.36
N SER A 241 12.18 2.47 31.53
CA SER A 241 13.21 3.05 30.68
C SER A 241 13.98 1.94 29.98
N VAL A 242 14.04 1.99 28.65
CA VAL A 242 14.81 1.04 27.82
C VAL A 242 15.87 1.82 27.07
N SER A 243 17.12 1.37 27.14
CA SER A 243 18.27 1.99 26.45
C SER A 243 19.22 0.92 25.91
N TRP A 244 20.00 1.23 24.88
CA TRP A 244 20.99 0.32 24.30
C TRP A 244 22.16 1.12 23.73
N GLN A 245 23.27 0.45 23.45
CA GLN A 245 24.41 1.03 22.77
C GLN A 245 24.16 1.02 21.25
N ILE A 246 24.44 2.16 20.60
CA ILE A 246 24.39 2.26 19.13
C ILE A 246 25.50 1.37 18.55
N PRO A 247 25.22 0.51 17.54
CA PRO A 247 26.20 -0.38 16.93
C PRO A 247 27.40 0.34 16.31
#